data_AF-C1BCH5-F1
#
_entry.id   AF-C1BCH5-F1
#
_cell.length_a   1.000
_cell.length_b   1.000
_cell.length_c   1.000
_cell.angle_alpha   90.00
_cell.angle_beta   90.00
_cell.angle_gamma   90.00
#
_symmetry.space_group_name_H-M   'P 1'
#
loop_
_entity.id
_entity.type
_entity.pdbx_description
1 polymer ?
#
loop_
_entity_poly.entity_id
_entity_poly.type
_entity_poly.pdbx_seq_one_letter_code
_entity_poly.pdbx_strand_id
1 'polypeptide(L)'
;MPDRNDTRTPRRDYHALIDGREVQVVGHVHTSPHHPDRGAAITPFEDLAEPGTGAHLFALVSVRCATDDTTVDLDTGVSHSKYFEGLFRTPNGTSWYLTPAVYDPRSRTYALGSQALAAGLSIGALHVDVLEVVGGAGYAAPAGVRVHDFPVGAPAPRQPRAAALTTRSLTRGKQ
;
A
#
# COMPACT_ATOMS: atom_id res chain seq x y z
N MET A 1 -12.87 14.39 48.42
CA MET A 1 -11.97 13.79 47.42
C MET A 1 -12.55 14.16 46.06
N PRO A 2 -11.99 15.11 45.31
CA PRO A 2 -12.54 15.42 44.00
C PRO A 2 -12.12 14.34 43.00
N ASP A 3 -13.09 13.90 42.20
CA ASP A 3 -12.94 13.00 41.07
C ASP A 3 -11.82 13.51 40.15
N ARG A 4 -10.86 12.63 39.84
CA ARG A 4 -9.89 12.91 38.79
C ARG A 4 -10.63 12.84 37.47
N ASN A 5 -10.87 14.00 36.86
CA ASN A 5 -11.23 14.11 35.45
C ASN A 5 -10.26 13.25 34.63
N ASP A 6 -10.75 12.11 34.17
CA ASP A 6 -10.07 11.25 33.22
C ASP A 6 -10.14 11.98 31.87
N THR A 7 -9.23 12.94 31.65
CA THR A 7 -9.09 13.70 30.39
C THR A 7 -8.45 12.81 29.33
N ARG A 8 -9.00 11.61 29.11
CA ARG A 8 -8.63 10.81 27.96
C ARG A 8 -9.33 11.43 26.76
N THR A 9 -8.56 11.96 25.82
CA THR A 9 -9.08 12.39 24.52
C THR A 9 -10.00 11.28 23.98
N PRO A 10 -11.23 11.60 23.55
CA PRO A 10 -12.11 10.57 23.00
C PRO A 10 -11.40 9.93 21.80
N ARG A 11 -11.38 8.59 21.79
CA ARG A 11 -10.82 7.85 20.67
C ARG A 11 -11.55 8.23 19.39
N ARG A 12 -10.81 8.34 18.29
CA ARG A 12 -11.33 8.73 16.98
C ARG A 12 -11.37 7.54 16.05
N ASP A 13 -12.45 7.45 15.31
CA ASP A 13 -12.53 6.59 14.16
C ASP A 13 -12.21 7.38 12.90
N TYR A 14 -11.33 6.81 12.09
CA TYR A 14 -10.89 7.39 10.83
C TYR A 14 -11.41 6.50 9.71
N HIS A 15 -12.08 7.08 8.72
CA HIS A 15 -12.81 6.29 7.73
C HIS A 15 -12.51 6.69 6.29
N ALA A 16 -12.80 5.75 5.39
CA ALA A 16 -12.89 5.99 3.96
C ALA A 16 -14.12 5.25 3.40
N LEU A 17 -14.60 5.70 2.25
CA LEU A 17 -15.61 4.99 1.47
C LEU A 17 -14.93 4.32 0.28
N ILE A 18 -15.01 3.00 0.20
CA ILE A 18 -14.56 2.20 -0.95
C ILE A 18 -15.81 1.61 -1.60
N ASP A 19 -16.11 2.02 -2.83
CA ASP A 19 -17.29 1.56 -3.58
C ASP A 19 -18.60 1.63 -2.78
N GLY A 20 -18.76 2.71 -2.00
CA GLY A 20 -19.93 2.94 -1.14
C GLY A 20 -19.94 2.18 0.19
N ARG A 21 -18.86 1.46 0.53
CA ARG A 21 -18.69 0.77 1.81
C ARG A 21 -17.73 1.53 2.71
N GLU A 22 -18.15 1.76 3.95
CA GLU A 22 -17.31 2.37 4.97
C GLU A 22 -16.25 1.37 5.46
N VAL A 23 -15.00 1.82 5.51
CA VAL A 23 -13.85 1.08 6.02
C VAL A 23 -13.09 1.94 7.03
N GLN A 24 -12.38 1.30 7.96
CA GLN A 24 -11.58 2.02 8.95
C GLN A 24 -10.15 2.20 8.42
N VAL A 25 -9.62 3.42 8.48
CA VAL A 25 -8.25 3.77 8.13
C VAL A 25 -7.42 3.86 9.40
N VAL A 26 -6.58 2.87 9.66
CA VAL A 26 -5.94 2.69 10.97
C VAL A 26 -4.64 3.49 11.13
N GLY A 27 -4.10 4.04 10.05
CA GLY A 27 -2.84 4.76 10.13
C GLY A 27 -2.19 4.97 8.78
N HIS A 28 -0.89 5.28 8.82
CA HIS A 28 -0.12 5.60 7.63
C HIS A 28 1.19 4.82 7.55
N VAL A 29 1.65 4.62 6.31
CA VAL A 29 2.97 4.09 5.97
C VAL A 29 3.54 4.98 4.87
N HIS A 30 4.77 5.47 5.07
CA HIS A 30 5.51 6.21 4.05
C HIS A 30 6.74 5.41 3.63
N THR A 31 6.94 5.24 2.32
CA THR A 31 8.12 4.56 1.79
C THR A 31 8.70 5.27 0.57
N SER A 32 9.96 4.94 0.28
CA SER A 32 10.64 5.34 -0.94
C SER A 32 11.79 4.37 -1.24
N PRO A 33 12.08 4.05 -2.51
CA PRO A 33 11.30 4.32 -3.72
C PRO A 33 10.25 3.22 -4.01
N HIS A 34 10.21 2.16 -3.21
CA HIS A 34 9.38 0.98 -3.44
C HIS A 34 8.19 0.93 -2.50
N HIS A 35 7.16 0.18 -2.88
CA HIS A 35 6.06 -0.15 -2.00
C HIS A 35 6.57 -0.83 -0.72
N PRO A 36 5.90 -0.63 0.42
CA PRO A 36 6.21 -1.38 1.64
C PRO A 36 6.04 -2.87 1.42
N ASP A 37 6.86 -3.66 2.12
CA ASP A 37 6.71 -5.09 2.18
C ASP A 37 5.36 -5.49 2.80
N ARG A 38 4.90 -6.68 2.47
CA ARG A 38 3.73 -7.27 3.12
C ARG A 38 4.02 -7.50 4.60
N GLY A 39 3.03 -7.26 5.46
CA GLY A 39 3.24 -7.32 6.90
C GLY A 39 4.06 -6.16 7.47
N ALA A 40 4.40 -5.14 6.67
CA ALA A 40 5.07 -3.94 7.20
C ALA A 40 4.22 -3.31 8.31
N ALA A 41 4.90 -2.87 9.37
CA ALA A 41 4.26 -2.19 10.49
C ALA A 41 3.61 -0.88 10.03
N ILE A 42 2.42 -0.60 10.54
CA ILE A 42 1.68 0.64 10.30
C ILE A 42 1.93 1.57 11.49
N THR A 43 2.16 2.85 11.20
CA THR A 43 2.12 3.88 12.24
C THR A 43 0.66 4.26 12.46
N PRO A 44 0.05 3.88 13.60
CA PRO A 44 -1.36 4.15 13.83
C PRO A 44 -1.59 5.67 13.97
N PHE A 45 -2.79 6.13 13.61
CA PHE A 45 -3.17 7.51 13.94
C PHE A 45 -3.28 7.69 15.46
N GLU A 46 -3.01 8.92 15.92
CA GLU A 46 -3.17 9.25 17.32
C GLU A 46 -4.63 9.08 17.75
N ASP A 47 -4.82 8.63 19.00
CA ASP A 47 -6.15 8.38 19.59
C ASP A 47 -7.05 7.44 18.78
N LEU A 48 -6.50 6.59 17.90
CA LEU A 48 -7.28 5.64 17.11
C LEU A 48 -8.15 4.73 18.00
N ALA A 49 -9.41 4.59 17.61
CA ALA A 49 -10.34 3.64 18.20
C ALA A 49 -9.94 2.19 17.86
N GLU A 50 -10.05 1.30 18.85
CA GLU A 50 -9.81 -0.12 18.62
C GLU A 50 -10.83 -0.67 17.61
N PRO A 51 -10.39 -1.51 16.66
CA PRO A 51 -11.25 -1.97 15.59
C PRO A 51 -12.34 -2.89 16.14
N GLY A 52 -13.56 -2.70 15.65
CA GLY A 52 -14.67 -3.61 15.94
C GLY A 52 -14.42 -5.01 15.36
N THR A 53 -15.06 -6.02 15.95
CA THR A 53 -15.02 -7.40 15.43
C THR A 53 -15.51 -7.43 13.97
N GLY A 54 -14.66 -7.90 13.05
CA GLY A 54 -15.00 -7.99 11.63
C GLY A 54 -14.83 -6.70 10.83
N ALA A 55 -14.28 -5.64 11.43
CA ALA A 55 -14.00 -4.39 10.72
C ALA A 55 -13.03 -4.60 9.55
N HIS A 56 -13.31 -3.95 8.42
CA HIS A 56 -12.40 -3.89 7.28
C HIS A 56 -11.40 -2.77 7.51
N LEU A 57 -10.14 -3.14 7.74
CA LEU A 57 -9.08 -2.22 8.08
C LEU A 57 -8.21 -1.92 6.86
N PHE A 58 -7.85 -0.67 6.69
CA PHE A 58 -6.93 -0.20 5.67
C PHE A 58 -5.89 0.76 6.27
N ALA A 59 -4.71 0.81 5.67
CA ALA A 59 -3.71 1.82 5.93
C ALA A 59 -3.56 2.73 4.72
N LEU A 60 -3.30 4.01 4.97
CA LEU A 60 -2.94 4.96 3.93
C LEU A 60 -1.43 4.83 3.64
N VAL A 61 -1.11 4.33 2.46
CA VAL A 61 0.27 4.12 2.00
C VAL A 61 0.65 5.25 1.05
N SER A 62 1.77 5.90 1.32
CA SER A 62 2.39 6.88 0.43
C SER A 62 3.75 6.39 -0.03
N VAL A 63 3.97 6.40 -1.34
CA VAL A 63 5.24 5.94 -1.93
C VAL A 63 5.86 7.08 -2.73
N ARG A 64 6.97 7.63 -2.23
CA ARG A 64 7.72 8.69 -2.89
C ARG A 64 8.63 8.07 -3.95
N CYS A 65 8.62 8.64 -5.15
CA CYS A 65 9.30 8.14 -6.36
C CYS A 65 8.65 6.89 -7.01
N ALA A 66 7.45 6.49 -6.59
CA ALA A 66 6.64 5.53 -7.32
C ALA A 66 5.96 6.24 -8.50
N THR A 67 6.71 6.47 -9.55
CA THR A 67 6.12 6.87 -10.82
C THR A 67 5.82 5.62 -11.62
N ASP A 68 4.68 4.99 -11.31
CA ASP A 68 4.06 3.97 -12.15
C ASP A 68 2.55 3.98 -11.86
N ASP A 69 1.76 4.63 -12.71
CA ASP A 69 0.32 4.38 -12.75
C ASP A 69 0.09 3.07 -13.51
N THR A 70 0.37 1.93 -12.86
CA THR A 70 0.12 0.60 -13.45
C THR A 70 -1.38 0.35 -13.49
N THR A 71 -2.01 0.62 -14.63
CA THR A 71 -3.36 0.14 -14.89
C THR A 71 -3.26 -1.22 -15.59
N VAL A 72 -3.74 -2.27 -14.94
CA VAL A 72 -3.88 -3.58 -15.57
C VAL A 72 -5.17 -3.59 -16.36
N ASP A 73 -5.07 -3.66 -17.67
CA ASP A 73 -6.19 -3.94 -18.56
C ASP A 73 -6.69 -5.36 -18.27
N LEU A 74 -7.96 -5.49 -17.88
CA LEU A 74 -8.54 -6.76 -17.42
C LEU A 74 -8.79 -7.76 -18.55
N ASP A 75 -8.88 -7.29 -19.80
CA ASP A 75 -9.13 -8.14 -20.97
C ASP A 75 -7.84 -8.73 -21.54
N THR A 76 -6.73 -8.00 -21.40
CA THR A 76 -5.44 -8.36 -22.01
C THR A 76 -4.34 -8.67 -20.99
N GLY A 77 -4.54 -8.33 -19.72
CA GLY A 77 -3.53 -8.42 -18.66
C GLY A 77 -2.37 -7.43 -18.84
N VAL A 78 -2.47 -6.50 -19.78
CA VAL A 78 -1.41 -5.55 -20.12
C VAL A 78 -1.41 -4.40 -19.13
N SER A 79 -0.25 -4.15 -18.53
CA SER A 79 -0.01 -2.99 -17.67
C SER A 79 0.34 -1.76 -18.52
N HIS A 80 -0.43 -0.69 -18.39
CA HIS A 80 -0.02 0.65 -18.83
C HIS A 80 0.56 1.42 -17.66
N SER A 81 1.66 2.15 -17.88
CA SER A 81 2.32 3.00 -16.87
C SER A 81 2.34 4.45 -17.33
N LYS A 82 1.82 5.39 -16.54
CA LYS A 82 1.94 6.84 -16.80
C LYS A 82 2.94 7.49 -15.86
N TYR A 83 3.86 8.30 -16.41
CA TYR A 83 4.89 8.99 -15.65
C TYR A 83 4.62 10.50 -15.51
N PHE A 84 4.82 11.04 -14.31
CA PHE A 84 4.89 12.49 -14.06
C PHE A 84 6.36 12.88 -13.93
N GLU A 85 6.86 13.66 -14.90
CA GLU A 85 8.27 14.07 -14.96
C GLU A 85 8.51 15.32 -14.11
N GLY A 86 9.50 15.28 -13.21
CA GLY A 86 10.09 16.48 -12.60
C GLY A 86 11.11 17.17 -13.52
N LEU A 87 11.62 18.33 -13.09
CA LEU A 87 12.74 19.01 -13.74
C LEU A 87 13.92 18.01 -13.86
N PHE A 88 14.42 17.77 -15.07
CA PHE A 88 15.42 16.75 -15.44
C PHE A 88 14.94 15.30 -15.67
N ARG A 89 13.65 15.05 -15.95
CA ARG A 89 13.10 13.70 -16.25
C ARG A 89 13.28 12.67 -15.14
N THR A 90 13.55 13.11 -13.91
CA THR A 90 13.53 12.21 -12.76
C THR A 90 12.08 12.03 -12.31
N PRO A 91 11.62 10.77 -12.12
CA PRO A 91 10.31 10.51 -11.56
C PRO A 91 10.18 11.21 -10.20
N ASN A 92 9.22 12.13 -10.10
CA ASN A 92 8.98 12.91 -8.90
C ASN A 92 7.48 12.92 -8.62
N GLY A 93 7.13 12.60 -7.39
CA GLY A 93 5.74 12.48 -6.96
C GLY A 93 5.59 11.53 -5.80
N THR A 94 4.40 11.57 -5.20
CA THR A 94 3.97 10.61 -4.19
C THR A 94 2.70 9.96 -4.68
N SER A 95 2.72 8.65 -4.81
CA SER A 95 1.54 7.85 -5.12
C SER A 95 0.89 7.39 -3.82
N TRP A 96 -0.44 7.39 -3.80
CA TRP A 96 -1.25 7.19 -2.59
C TRP A 96 -2.21 6.02 -2.78
N TYR A 97 -2.26 5.13 -1.78
CA TYR A 97 -3.05 3.91 -1.83
C TYR A 97 -3.72 3.62 -0.49
N LEU A 98 -4.94 3.09 -0.51
CA LEU A 98 -5.48 2.33 0.62
C LEU A 98 -5.06 0.87 0.47
N THR A 99 -4.35 0.35 1.47
CA THR A 99 -3.89 -1.04 1.50
C THR A 99 -4.52 -1.78 2.68
N PRO A 100 -5.07 -3.01 2.50
CA PRO A 100 -5.63 -3.76 3.60
C PRO A 100 -4.66 -3.91 4.77
N ALA A 101 -5.19 -3.80 5.98
CA ALA A 101 -4.46 -3.89 7.23
C ALA A 101 -5.01 -5.03 8.09
N VAL A 102 -4.18 -5.53 8.98
CA VAL A 102 -4.54 -6.51 10.00
C VAL A 102 -4.18 -5.96 11.37
N TYR A 103 -5.03 -6.26 12.35
CA TYR A 103 -4.80 -5.91 13.75
C TYR A 103 -4.43 -7.17 14.53
N ASP A 104 -3.31 -7.14 15.24
CA ASP A 104 -2.97 -8.17 16.22
C ASP A 104 -3.40 -7.72 17.63
N PRO A 105 -4.46 -8.32 18.21
CA PRO A 105 -4.95 -7.92 19.53
C PRO A 105 -3.99 -8.27 20.67
N ARG A 106 -3.03 -9.19 20.47
CA ARG A 106 -2.06 -9.56 21.52
C ARG A 106 -1.00 -8.49 21.69
N SER A 107 -0.45 -8.00 20.58
CA SER A 107 0.56 -6.95 20.58
C SER A 107 -0.04 -5.54 20.49
N ARG A 108 -1.34 -5.43 20.19
CA ARG A 108 -2.05 -4.17 19.89
C ARG A 108 -1.35 -3.37 18.79
N THR A 109 -0.90 -4.07 17.75
CA THR A 109 -0.21 -3.48 16.62
C THR A 109 -0.97 -3.71 15.32
N TYR A 110 -0.70 -2.85 14.34
CA TYR A 110 -1.25 -2.94 13.00
C TYR A 110 -0.12 -3.22 12.00
N ALA A 111 -0.41 -4.08 11.04
CA ALA A 111 0.48 -4.37 9.93
C ALA A 111 -0.30 -4.41 8.61
N LEU A 112 0.39 -4.20 7.49
CA LEU A 112 -0.20 -4.42 6.17
C LEU A 112 -0.56 -5.90 5.99
N GLY A 113 -1.62 -6.16 5.23
CA GLY A 113 -2.06 -7.52 4.90
C GLY A 113 -0.96 -8.35 4.23
N SER A 114 -1.02 -9.67 4.43
CA SER A 114 -0.04 -10.62 3.87
C SER A 114 -0.32 -11.00 2.40
N GLN A 115 -1.50 -10.67 1.88
CA GLN A 115 -1.90 -10.98 0.52
C GLN A 115 -1.22 -10.07 -0.52
N ALA A 116 -0.88 -10.64 -1.67
CA ALA A 116 -0.40 -9.90 -2.83
C ALA A 116 -1.57 -9.16 -3.48
N LEU A 117 -1.65 -7.85 -3.29
CA LEU A 117 -2.68 -7.02 -3.91
C LEU A 117 -2.03 -5.91 -4.74
N ALA A 118 -2.48 -5.77 -5.98
CA ALA A 118 -2.19 -4.62 -6.82
C ALA A 118 -3.32 -3.60 -6.67
N ALA A 119 -3.06 -2.37 -7.11
CA ALA A 119 -4.08 -1.35 -7.20
C ALA A 119 -5.11 -1.74 -8.27
N GLY A 120 -6.35 -1.99 -7.86
CA GLY A 120 -7.45 -2.24 -8.78
C GLY A 120 -8.07 -0.95 -9.29
N LEU A 121 -9.30 -1.07 -9.80
CA LEU A 121 -10.05 0.07 -10.34
C LEU A 121 -10.76 0.88 -9.25
N SER A 122 -10.95 0.31 -8.05
CA SER A 122 -11.65 0.98 -6.97
C SER A 122 -10.90 2.20 -6.46
N ILE A 123 -11.69 3.22 -6.11
CA ILE A 123 -11.21 4.47 -5.53
C ILE A 123 -11.76 4.58 -4.12
N GLY A 124 -10.86 4.76 -3.16
CA GLY A 124 -11.22 5.08 -1.78
C GLY A 124 -11.34 6.59 -1.62
N ALA A 125 -12.51 7.06 -1.19
CA ALA A 125 -12.73 8.43 -0.78
C ALA A 125 -12.38 8.58 0.71
N LEU A 126 -11.31 9.30 1.01
CA LEU A 126 -10.86 9.57 2.38
C LEU A 126 -11.82 10.55 3.05
N HIS A 127 -12.22 10.25 4.28
CA HIS A 127 -12.96 11.21 5.10
C HIS A 127 -12.07 12.40 5.48
N VAL A 128 -12.69 13.55 5.79
CA VAL A 128 -11.96 14.79 6.11
C VAL A 128 -11.00 14.61 7.30
N ASP A 129 -11.37 13.81 8.31
CA ASP A 129 -10.52 13.55 9.47
C ASP A 129 -9.20 12.84 9.11
N VAL A 130 -9.23 11.96 8.09
CA VAL A 130 -8.02 11.31 7.57
C VAL A 130 -7.12 12.33 6.88
N LEU A 131 -7.71 13.22 6.09
CA LEU A 131 -6.97 14.28 5.40
C LEU A 131 -6.35 15.26 6.39
N GLU A 132 -7.07 15.62 7.46
CA GLU A 132 -6.59 16.50 8.52
C GLU A 132 -5.43 15.88 9.31
N VAL A 133 -5.56 14.63 9.77
CA VAL A 133 -4.50 13.99 10.58
C VAL A 133 -3.23 13.76 9.76
N VAL A 134 -3.37 13.37 8.48
CA VAL A 134 -2.25 13.16 7.57
C VAL A 134 -1.63 14.50 7.15
N GLY A 135 -2.45 15.53 6.96
CA GLY A 135 -2.02 16.92 6.75
C GLY A 135 -1.20 17.47 7.92
N GLY A 136 -1.67 17.24 9.14
CA GLY A 136 -0.94 17.59 10.37
C GLY A 136 0.41 16.87 10.51
N ALA A 137 0.52 15.66 9.96
CA ALA A 137 1.77 14.91 9.88
C ALA A 137 2.72 15.36 8.74
N GLY A 138 2.36 16.40 7.98
CA GLY A 138 3.21 16.99 6.94
C GLY A 138 3.03 16.39 5.55
N TYR A 139 1.96 15.63 5.31
CA TYR A 139 1.70 15.04 3.99
C TYR A 139 0.46 15.64 3.32
N ALA A 140 0.47 15.72 2.00
CA ALA A 140 -0.67 16.18 1.19
C ALA A 140 -1.32 14.99 0.46
N ALA A 141 -2.13 14.21 1.18
CA ALA A 141 -2.91 13.13 0.57
C ALA A 141 -4.08 13.70 -0.25
N PRO A 142 -4.37 13.14 -1.44
CA PRO A 142 -5.58 13.51 -2.18
C PRO A 142 -6.82 12.89 -1.52
N ALA A 143 -7.98 13.52 -1.71
CA ALA A 143 -9.26 13.02 -1.19
C ALA A 143 -9.68 11.66 -1.78
N GLY A 144 -9.24 11.35 -3.01
CA GLY A 144 -9.46 10.06 -3.65
C GLY A 144 -8.12 9.35 -3.89
N VAL A 145 -8.03 8.09 -3.47
CA VAL A 145 -6.82 7.26 -3.59
C VAL A 145 -7.15 5.89 -4.18
N ARG A 146 -6.18 5.26 -4.83
CA ARG A 146 -6.34 3.90 -5.38
C ARG A 146 -6.43 2.88 -4.24
N VAL A 147 -7.11 1.76 -4.47
CA VAL A 147 -7.23 0.69 -3.47
C VAL A 147 -6.45 -0.54 -3.92
N HIS A 148 -5.65 -1.12 -3.03
CA HIS A 148 -5.05 -2.43 -3.22
C HIS A 148 -6.09 -3.51 -2.91
N ASP A 149 -6.82 -3.94 -3.92
CA ASP A 149 -7.90 -4.92 -3.82
C ASP A 149 -7.86 -5.99 -4.93
N PHE A 150 -6.97 -5.85 -5.91
CA PHE A 150 -6.84 -6.79 -7.01
C PHE A 150 -5.81 -7.88 -6.69
N PRO A 151 -6.19 -9.17 -6.59
CA PRO A 151 -5.24 -10.25 -6.34
C PRO A 151 -4.21 -10.36 -7.46
N VAL A 152 -2.93 -10.24 -7.10
CA VAL A 152 -1.85 -10.59 -8.01
C VAL A 152 -1.63 -12.09 -7.86
N GLY A 153 -1.97 -12.85 -8.91
CA GLY A 153 -1.58 -14.26 -8.99
C GLY A 153 -0.09 -14.37 -8.67
N ALA A 154 0.29 -15.29 -7.78
CA ALA A 154 1.68 -15.51 -7.46
C ALA A 154 2.48 -15.63 -8.76
N PRO A 155 3.62 -14.94 -8.92
CA PRO A 155 4.47 -15.23 -10.08
C PRO A 155 4.74 -16.74 -10.07
N ALA A 156 4.65 -17.36 -11.25
CA ALA A 156 5.16 -18.72 -11.41
C ALA A 156 6.57 -18.76 -10.77
N PRO A 157 6.92 -19.81 -10.01
CA PRO A 157 8.25 -19.92 -9.45
C PRO A 157 9.23 -19.67 -10.59
N ARG A 158 10.13 -18.68 -10.42
CA ARG A 158 11.19 -18.43 -11.39
C ARG A 158 11.88 -19.77 -11.59
N GLN A 159 11.68 -20.40 -12.74
CA GLN A 159 12.46 -21.57 -13.09
C GLN A 159 13.92 -21.14 -12.94
N PRO A 160 14.76 -21.88 -12.18
CA PRO A 160 16.18 -21.62 -12.20
C PRO A 160 16.58 -21.66 -13.68
N ARG A 161 17.12 -20.54 -14.16
CA ARG A 161 17.64 -20.42 -15.51
C ARG A 161 18.55 -21.61 -15.71
N ALA A 162 18.15 -22.55 -16.57
CA ALA A 162 18.95 -23.73 -16.85
C ALA A 162 20.37 -23.24 -17.14
N ALA A 163 21.33 -23.69 -16.35
CA ALA A 163 22.73 -23.42 -16.59
C ALA A 163 22.99 -23.80 -18.04
N ALA A 164 23.41 -22.84 -18.85
CA ALA A 164 23.74 -23.08 -20.24
C ALA A 164 24.78 -24.20 -20.28
N LEU A 165 24.37 -25.39 -20.76
CA LEU A 165 25.29 -26.45 -21.11
C LEU A 165 26.25 -25.87 -22.14
N THR A 166 27.47 -25.62 -21.70
CA THR A 166 28.56 -25.20 -22.57
C THR A 166 28.94 -26.41 -23.41
N THR A 167 28.37 -26.53 -24.61
CA THR A 167 28.85 -27.49 -25.60
C THR A 167 30.20 -26.98 -26.11
N ARG A 168 31.29 -27.54 -25.58
CA ARG A 168 32.63 -27.36 -26.16
C ARG A 168 32.67 -28.06 -27.52
N SER A 169 32.66 -27.28 -28.60
CA SER A 169 33.04 -27.76 -29.93
C SER A 169 34.54 -28.07 -29.94
N LEU A 170 34.90 -29.36 -30.02
CA LEU A 170 36.25 -29.82 -30.35
C LEU A 170 36.41 -29.79 -31.87
N THR A 171 37.06 -28.75 -32.38
CA THR A 171 37.65 -28.75 -33.72
C THR A 171 39.03 -29.42 -33.66
N ARG A 172 39.18 -30.54 -34.37
CA ARG A 172 40.46 -31.12 -34.79
C ARG A 172 40.21 -31.56 -36.25
N GLY A 173 40.73 -30.90 -37.27
CA GLY A 173 42.13 -30.56 -37.50
C GLY A 173 42.63 -31.52 -38.58
N LYS A 174 42.46 -31.14 -39.85
CA LYS A 174 43.00 -31.84 -41.03
C LYS A 174 44.53 -31.91 -40.91
N GLN A 175 45.09 -33.09 -41.16
CA GLN A 175 46.36 -33.28 -41.87
C GLN A 175 46.11 -34.30 -42.97
#